data_AF-A0A972TFQ8-F1
#
_entry.id   AF-A0A972TFQ8-F1
#
_cell.length_a   1.000
_cell.length_b   1.000
_cell.length_c   1.000
_cell.angle_alpha   90.00
_cell.angle_beta   90.00
_cell.angle_gamma   90.00
#
_symmetry.space_group_name_H-M   'P 1'
#
loop_
_entity.id
_entity.type
_entity.pdbx_description
1 polymer ?
#
loop_
_entity_poly.entity_id
_entity_poly.type
_entity_poly.pdbx_seq_one_letter_code
_entity_poly.pdbx_strand_id
1 'polypeptide(L)' 'MTDREIVAKIQDYLLKHNLRQWQLAKQLGIPEATLNRWLRGKTKISNAYRVILKNHGVI' A
#
# COMPACT_ATOMS: atom_id res chain seq x y z
N MET A 1 -4.75 9.57 9.35
CA MET A 1 -4.58 9.53 7.89
C MET A 1 -5.85 9.02 7.21
N THR A 2 -6.28 9.72 6.17
CA THR A 2 -7.31 9.31 5.22
C THR A 2 -6.78 8.25 4.26
N ASP A 3 -7.65 7.53 3.57
CA ASP A 3 -7.23 6.53 2.57
C ASP A 3 -6.45 7.19 1.42
N ARG A 4 -6.74 8.45 1.06
CA ARG A 4 -5.99 9.21 0.05
C ARG A 4 -4.54 9.47 0.49
N GLU A 5 -4.34 9.86 1.74
CA GLU A 5 -3.00 10.08 2.29
C GLU A 5 -2.19 8.78 2.37
N ILE A 6 -2.85 7.66 2.73
CA ILE A 6 -2.21 6.34 2.75
C ILE A 6 -1.78 5.92 1.34
N VAL A 7 -2.64 6.12 0.33
CA VAL A 7 -2.30 5.84 -1.07
C VAL A 7 -1.11 6.68 -1.55
N ALA A 8 -1.06 7.97 -1.20
CA ALA A 8 0.07 8.82 -1.53
C ALA A 8 1.38 8.29 -0.90
N LYS A 9 1.35 7.89 0.37
CA LYS A 9 2.51 7.28 1.04
C LYS A 9 2.96 5.96 0.40
N ILE A 10 2.01 5.12 -0.04
CA ILE A 10 2.33 3.89 -0.78
C ILE A 10 3.05 4.23 -2.09
N GLN A 11 2.57 5.23 -2.84
CA GLN A 11 3.21 5.67 -4.09
C GLN A 11 4.61 6.23 -3.84
N ASP A 12 4.79 7.07 -2.82
CA ASP A 12 6.08 7.59 -2.41
C ASP A 12 7.05 6.46 -2.04
N TYR A 13 6.58 5.45 -1.32
CA TYR A 13 7.39 4.30 -0.93
C TYR A 13 7.84 3.51 -2.17
N LEU A 14 6.94 3.25 -3.12
CA LEU A 14 7.30 2.59 -4.38
C LEU A 14 8.39 3.36 -5.13
N LEU A 15 8.27 4.68 -5.23
CA LEU A 15 9.25 5.54 -5.90
C LEU A 15 10.61 5.54 -5.18
N LYS A 16 10.61 5.75 -3.85
CA LYS A 16 11.83 5.81 -3.04
C LYS A 16 12.63 4.51 -3.07
N HIS A 17 11.94 3.38 -3.13
CA HIS A 17 12.56 2.06 -3.13
C HIS A 17 12.70 1.46 -4.53
N ASN A 18 12.32 2.19 -5.59
CA ASN A 18 12.30 1.73 -6.98
C ASN A 18 11.56 0.38 -7.15
N LEU A 19 10.43 0.23 -6.46
CA LEU A 19 9.62 -0.99 -6.44
C LEU A 19 8.47 -0.90 -7.44
N ARG A 20 8.17 -2.03 -8.07
CA ARG A 20 6.91 -2.27 -8.77
C ARG A 20 5.83 -2.67 -7.77
N GLN A 21 4.56 -2.44 -8.12
CA GLN A 21 3.41 -2.75 -7.26
C GLN A 21 3.41 -4.21 -6.78
N TRP A 22 3.64 -5.17 -7.68
CA TRP A 22 3.71 -6.59 -7.33
C TRP A 22 4.84 -6.92 -6.33
N GLN A 23 5.96 -6.18 -6.35
CA GLN A 23 7.07 -6.39 -5.42
C GLN A 23 6.66 -5.94 -4.02
N LEU A 24 6.05 -4.76 -3.90
CA LEU A 24 5.54 -4.27 -2.62
C LEU A 24 4.42 -5.17 -2.10
N ALA A 25 3.48 -5.58 -2.95
CA ALA A 25 2.40 -6.49 -2.55
C ALA A 25 2.97 -7.81 -1.98
N LYS A 26 3.98 -8.37 -2.64
CA LYS A 26 4.71 -9.57 -2.17
C LYS A 26 5.40 -9.32 -0.83
N GLN A 27 6.06 -8.17 -0.65
CA GLN A 27 6.70 -7.81 0.62
C GLN A 27 5.68 -7.69 1.76
N LEU A 28 4.53 -7.07 1.50
CA LEU A 28 3.46 -6.90 2.48
C LEU A 28 2.65 -8.19 2.74
N GLY A 29 2.88 -9.26 1.97
CA GLY A 29 2.12 -10.51 2.07
C GLY A 29 0.65 -10.36 1.63
N ILE A 30 0.35 -9.44 0.71
CA ILE A 30 -1.01 -9.19 0.21
C ILE A 30 -1.12 -9.48 -1.29
N PRO A 31 -2.32 -9.81 -1.80
CA PRO A 31 -2.53 -9.91 -3.24
C PRO A 31 -2.26 -8.59 -3.96
N GLU A 32 -1.57 -8.62 -5.10
CA GLU A 32 -1.33 -7.42 -5.93
C GLU A 32 -2.64 -6.73 -6.32
N ALA A 33 -3.69 -7.51 -6.60
CA ALA A 33 -5.02 -6.98 -6.91
C ALA A 33 -5.58 -6.12 -5.77
N THR A 34 -5.29 -6.46 -4.51
CA THR A 34 -5.68 -5.68 -3.33
C THR A 34 -4.99 -4.32 -3.34
N LEU A 35 -3.66 -4.30 -3.54
CA LEU A 35 -2.88 -3.07 -3.63
C LEU A 35 -3.34 -2.19 -4.80
N ASN A 36 -3.54 -2.77 -5.98
CA ASN A 36 -4.02 -2.06 -7.17
C ASN A 36 -5.41 -1.44 -6.97
N ARG A 37 -6.32 -2.12 -6.25
CA ARG A 37 -7.65 -1.55 -5.91
C ARG A 37 -7.54 -0.33 -4.99
N TRP A 38 -6.62 -0.32 -4.03
CA TRP A 38 -6.36 0.85 -3.18
C TRP A 38 -5.80 2.02 -3.99
N LEU A 39 -4.80 1.76 -4.83
CA LEU A 39 -4.18 2.79 -5.68
C LEU A 39 -5.19 3.42 -6.65
N ARG A 40 -6.19 2.66 -7.09
CA ARG A 40 -7.30 3.14 -7.93
C ARG A 40 -8.49 3.71 -7.15
N GLY A 41 -8.42 3.75 -5.81
CA GLY A 41 -9.50 4.23 -4.94
C GLY A 41 -10.78 3.39 -5.01
N LYS A 42 -10.70 2.13 -5.44
CA LYS A 42 -11.86 1.25 -5.63
C LYS A 42 -12.34 0.59 -4.34
N THR A 43 -11.46 0.49 -3.34
CA THR A 43 -11.78 -0.14 -2.05
C THR A 43 -11.13 0.63 -0.91
N LYS A 44 -11.80 0.67 0.25
CA LYS A 44 -11.25 1.25 1.48
C LYS A 44 -10.15 0.36 2.05
N ILE A 45 -9.20 0.97 2.78
CA ILE A 45 -8.10 0.25 3.43
C ILE A 45 -8.52 -0.10 4.85
N SER A 46 -8.73 -1.39 5.12
CA SER A 46 -9.11 -1.85 6.47
C SER A 46 -7.99 -1.66 7.49
N ASN A 47 -8.35 -1.66 8.78
CA ASN A 47 -7.38 -1.48 9.86
C ASN A 47 -6.28 -2.56 9.88
N ALA A 48 -6.61 -3.81 9.50
CA ALA A 48 -5.62 -4.88 9.42
C ALA A 48 -4.49 -4.54 8.44
N TYR A 49 -4.83 -4.00 7.27
CA TYR A 49 -3.84 -3.59 6.28
C TYR A 49 -3.07 -2.33 6.69
N ARG A 50 -3.69 -1.41 7.45
CA ARG A 50 -2.98 -0.26 8.01
C ARG A 50 -1.87 -0.69 8.98
N VAL A 51 -2.12 -1.73 9.79
CA VAL A 51 -1.10 -2.31 10.68
C VAL A 51 0.04 -2.93 9.86
N ILE A 52 -0.28 -3.68 8.80
CA ILE A 52 0.73 -4.27 7.90
C ILE A 52 1.62 -3.18 7.27
N LEU A 53 1.01 -2.11 6.75
CA LEU A 53 1.72 -0.98 6.15
C LEU A 53 2.62 -0.27 7.17
N LYS A 54 2.13 -0.06 8.40
CA LYS A 54 2.92 0.54 9.48
C LYS A 54 4.11 -0.32 9.89
N ASN A 55 3.91 -1.63 10.02
CA ASN A 55 4.98 -2.57 10.39
C ASN A 55 6.09 -2.64 9.33
N HIS A 56 5.79 -2.35 8.07
CA HIS A 56 6.77 -2.29 6.97
C HIS A 56 7.33 -0.88 6.73
N GLY A 57 6.95 0.11 7.56
CA GLY A 57 7.41 1.50 7.43
C GLY A 57 6.88 2.22 6.18
N VAL A 58 5.77 1.74 5.61
CA VAL A 58 5.12 2.41 4.46
C VAL A 58 4.36 3.65 4.93
N ILE A 59 3.70 3.56 6.08
CA ILE A 59 2.97 4.68 6.74
C ILE A 59 3.35 4.82 8.20
#